data_AF-A0A9R1JZ83-F1
#
_entry.id   AF-A0A9R1JZ83-F1
#
_cell.length_a   1.000
_cell.length_b   1.000
_cell.length_c   1.000
_cell.angle_alpha   90.00
_cell.angle_beta   90.00
_cell.angle_gamma   90.00
#
_symmetry.space_group_name_H-M   'P 1'
#
loop_
_entity.id
_entity.type
_entity.pdbx_description
1 polymer ?
#
loop_
_entity_poly.entity_id
_entity_poly.type
_entity_poly.pdbx_seq_one_letter_code
_entity_poly.pdbx_strand_id
1 'polypeptide(L)'
;MPPPMGMRALLLLLLLAFAAGTSSAAPSGASPIKNVVVLALENRSFDHMLGWMRRLLGLPIDGLTGAECNADPTNSSLPPVCVSSDASLVVPDDPGHSFEDVLDQVFGFRPNSTAGAADQPAPPTMSGFVRSALSVNSLLSSAVMRGFTPSLLPAFSALAADFAVFDRWFSSLPGPTQPNRLFLYSATSHGAVAHDKWNLLRGYPQRTIFDSLAADGRRFNVYFKTIPTTLFYRNLRTVRAAAQSFHFYDSAFRDHARRGRLPALSVIEPRYFDLTGTPADDDHPAHDVANGQRLVKDVYDTLRASPQWNDTLLIVTYDEHGGFYDHVATPVAGVPSPDGLRGPVPFFFKFDRLGVRVPTMMVSPWIKKGTVVGRPPNGPTATSEYEHSSIPATIKKIFNLRSDFLTKRDEWAGTFEHIFTQLDQPRTDCPETLPEVPFERATPAKEHGILSDFQRELIELASFLNGDYMLTSSAQETQKKMTVKQADAYVRRAIKGFLQASKQARRLGANESAIVTMRSSLTSKSTTSSP
;
A
#
# COMPACT_ATOMS: atom_id res chain seq x y z
N MET A 1 60.79 -61.48 21.95
CA MET A 1 61.71 -60.63 21.18
C MET A 1 60.92 -59.96 20.04
N PRO A 2 60.79 -58.62 20.04
CA PRO A 2 60.51 -57.78 18.87
C PRO A 2 61.84 -57.49 18.12
N PRO A 3 62.01 -56.59 17.10
CA PRO A 3 61.15 -55.55 16.46
C PRO A 3 61.34 -55.53 14.89
N PRO A 4 61.20 -54.42 14.07
CA PRO A 4 60.71 -53.05 14.32
C PRO A 4 59.71 -52.43 13.29
N MET A 5 59.25 -51.24 13.72
CA MET A 5 58.35 -50.23 13.14
C MET A 5 58.81 -49.60 11.80
N GLY A 6 57.86 -48.99 11.06
CA GLY A 6 58.19 -47.89 10.15
C GLY A 6 57.07 -47.36 9.23
N MET A 7 56.54 -46.19 9.60
CA MET A 7 55.99 -45.11 8.76
C MET A 7 54.52 -45.10 8.27
N ARG A 8 53.95 -43.91 8.53
CA ARG A 8 52.62 -43.37 8.25
C ARG A 8 52.45 -43.04 6.76
N ALA A 9 51.26 -43.26 6.22
CA ALA A 9 50.66 -42.38 5.22
C ALA A 9 49.13 -42.54 5.23
N LEU A 10 48.45 -41.48 5.68
CA LEU A 10 47.00 -41.30 5.60
C LEU A 10 46.69 -40.85 4.17
N LEU A 11 45.99 -41.66 3.38
CA LEU A 11 45.41 -41.23 2.10
C LEU A 11 43.88 -41.21 2.23
N LEU A 12 43.31 -40.01 2.38
CA LEU A 12 41.90 -39.75 2.07
C LEU A 12 41.73 -39.88 0.55
N LEU A 13 40.98 -40.89 0.11
CA LEU A 13 40.44 -40.94 -1.25
C LEU A 13 39.01 -40.36 -1.21
N LEU A 14 38.88 -39.15 -1.75
CA LEU A 14 37.59 -38.54 -2.11
C LEU A 14 36.88 -39.43 -3.13
N LEU A 15 35.74 -39.99 -2.74
CA LEU A 15 34.73 -40.48 -3.68
C LEU A 15 33.75 -39.33 -3.98
N LEU A 16 34.03 -38.61 -5.06
CA LEU A 16 33.06 -37.78 -5.77
C LEU A 16 32.02 -38.70 -6.42
N ALA A 17 30.97 -39.05 -5.68
CA ALA A 17 29.75 -39.59 -6.27
C ALA A 17 28.85 -38.41 -6.65
N PHE A 18 28.71 -38.19 -7.95
CA PHE A 18 27.76 -37.27 -8.56
C PHE A 18 26.35 -37.46 -7.96
N ALA A 19 25.91 -36.49 -7.15
CA ALA A 19 24.49 -36.30 -6.92
C ALA A 19 23.91 -35.72 -8.21
N ALA A 20 23.47 -36.60 -9.11
CA ALA A 20 22.49 -36.21 -10.12
C ALA A 20 21.26 -35.72 -9.34
N GLY A 21 21.13 -34.40 -9.26
CA GLY A 21 19.98 -33.75 -8.65
C GLY A 21 18.74 -34.20 -9.41
N THR A 22 17.98 -35.12 -8.83
CA THR A 22 16.60 -35.34 -9.22
C THR A 22 15.88 -34.04 -8.89
N SER A 23 15.73 -33.17 -9.89
CA SER A 23 14.71 -32.14 -9.88
C SER A 23 13.38 -32.87 -9.72
N SER A 24 12.89 -32.97 -8.48
CA SER A 24 11.50 -33.35 -8.27
C SER A 24 10.70 -32.18 -8.82
N ALA A 25 10.10 -32.38 -9.98
CA ALA A 25 9.06 -31.49 -10.49
C ALA A 25 8.09 -31.22 -9.33
N ALA A 26 7.85 -29.93 -9.04
CA ALA A 26 6.87 -29.53 -8.06
C ALA A 26 5.54 -30.22 -8.38
N PRO A 27 4.79 -30.71 -7.37
CA PRO A 27 3.50 -31.32 -7.63
C PRO A 27 2.65 -30.34 -8.44
N SER A 28 2.14 -30.81 -9.57
CA SER A 28 1.26 -30.05 -10.46
C SER A 28 0.11 -29.46 -9.64
N GLY A 29 0.09 -28.14 -9.47
CA GLY A 29 -0.99 -27.40 -8.79
C GLY A 29 -0.57 -26.52 -7.60
N ALA A 30 0.68 -26.58 -7.10
CA ALA A 30 1.14 -25.69 -6.03
C ALA A 30 1.79 -24.42 -6.60
N SER A 31 1.34 -23.23 -6.15
CA SER A 31 1.93 -21.94 -6.55
C SER A 31 3.46 -21.91 -6.30
N PRO A 32 4.27 -21.39 -7.24
CA PRO A 32 5.70 -21.21 -7.01
C PRO A 32 5.99 -20.14 -5.95
N ILE A 33 5.05 -19.22 -5.74
CA ILE A 33 5.20 -18.12 -4.78
C ILE A 33 5.11 -18.64 -3.35
N LYS A 34 6.16 -18.37 -2.55
CA LYS A 34 6.22 -18.65 -1.11
C LYS A 34 6.18 -17.38 -0.26
N ASN A 35 6.56 -16.23 -0.83
CA ASN A 35 6.57 -14.94 -0.16
C ASN A 35 5.87 -13.88 -0.99
N VAL A 36 4.91 -13.17 -0.40
CA VAL A 36 4.27 -11.99 -1.00
C VAL A 36 4.81 -10.74 -0.31
N VAL A 37 5.28 -9.78 -1.08
CA VAL A 37 5.74 -8.47 -0.61
C VAL A 37 4.75 -7.43 -1.13
N VAL A 38 4.15 -6.63 -0.25
CA VAL A 38 3.19 -5.59 -0.62
C VAL A 38 3.76 -4.23 -0.24
N LEU A 39 3.87 -3.33 -1.22
CA LEU A 39 4.15 -1.92 -1.05
C LEU A 39 2.95 -1.12 -1.57
N ALA A 40 2.26 -0.43 -0.66
CA ALA A 40 1.18 0.48 -0.99
C ALA A 40 1.65 1.94 -0.84
N LEU A 41 1.73 2.63 -1.98
CA LEU A 41 1.98 4.07 -2.10
C LEU A 41 0.65 4.84 -1.97
N GLU A 42 0.71 6.16 -2.03
CA GLU A 42 -0.39 7.07 -1.69
C GLU A 42 -0.86 7.90 -2.88
N ASN A 43 -2.18 8.01 -3.01
CA ASN A 43 -2.87 9.15 -3.61
C ASN A 43 -2.46 9.47 -5.07
N ARG A 44 -2.54 8.48 -5.96
CA ARG A 44 -2.27 8.64 -7.41
C ARG A 44 -3.19 7.77 -8.26
N SER A 45 -3.81 8.38 -9.27
CA SER A 45 -4.61 7.64 -10.26
C SER A 45 -3.75 6.86 -11.25
N PHE A 46 -4.34 5.85 -11.88
CA PHE A 46 -3.65 5.09 -12.92
C PHE A 46 -3.23 6.00 -14.08
N ASP A 47 -4.13 6.84 -14.60
CA ASP A 47 -3.81 7.71 -15.73
C ASP A 47 -2.73 8.77 -15.42
N HIS A 48 -2.68 9.26 -14.18
CA HIS A 48 -1.66 10.20 -13.75
C HIS A 48 -0.26 9.58 -13.80
N MET A 49 -0.11 8.32 -13.37
CA MET A 49 1.19 7.65 -13.30
C MET A 49 1.54 6.87 -14.58
N LEU A 50 0.62 6.06 -15.08
CA LEU A 50 0.88 5.08 -16.13
C LEU A 50 0.11 5.38 -17.43
N GLY A 51 -0.90 6.27 -17.41
CA GLY A 51 -1.81 6.51 -18.54
C GLY A 51 -1.09 6.85 -19.85
N TRP A 52 -0.01 7.63 -19.79
CA TRP A 52 0.75 8.03 -20.98
C TRP A 52 1.69 6.96 -21.52
N MET A 53 1.92 5.85 -20.79
CA MET A 53 2.78 4.77 -21.27
C MET A 53 2.21 4.07 -22.51
N ARG A 54 0.87 4.07 -22.67
CA ARG A 54 0.22 3.60 -23.91
C ARG A 54 0.75 4.32 -25.14
N ARG A 55 0.68 5.66 -25.10
CA ARG A 55 1.04 6.51 -26.23
C ARG A 55 2.55 6.66 -26.41
N LEU A 56 3.29 6.72 -25.32
CA LEU A 56 4.72 7.06 -25.34
C LEU A 56 5.65 5.84 -25.35
N LEU A 57 5.19 4.65 -24.92
CA LEU A 57 5.95 3.39 -24.97
C LEU A 57 5.27 2.31 -25.84
N GLY A 58 4.03 2.52 -26.29
CA GLY A 58 3.29 1.51 -27.05
C GLY A 58 2.80 0.33 -26.21
N LEU A 59 2.74 0.47 -24.87
CA LEU A 59 2.22 -0.58 -24.01
C LEU A 59 0.71 -0.77 -24.27
N PRO A 60 0.20 -2.00 -24.38
CA PRO A 60 -1.20 -2.27 -24.69
C PRO A 60 -2.10 -2.16 -23.45
N ILE A 61 -1.95 -1.06 -22.70
CA ILE A 61 -2.76 -0.72 -21.52
C ILE A 61 -3.95 0.15 -21.91
N ASP A 62 -5.02 0.08 -21.12
CA ASP A 62 -6.16 1.01 -21.17
C ASP A 62 -5.77 2.40 -20.60
N GLY A 63 -4.87 3.10 -21.29
CA GLY A 63 -4.36 4.43 -20.93
C GLY A 63 -4.84 5.55 -21.83
N LEU A 64 -4.46 6.78 -21.49
CA LEU A 64 -4.85 8.03 -22.14
C LEU A 64 -4.53 8.08 -23.64
N THR A 65 -5.48 8.63 -24.41
CA THR A 65 -5.34 8.94 -25.83
C THR A 65 -4.73 10.33 -26.06
N GLY A 66 -4.91 11.24 -25.11
CA GLY A 66 -4.55 12.65 -25.18
C GLY A 66 -5.72 13.57 -25.60
N ALA A 67 -6.92 13.02 -25.76
CA ALA A 67 -8.13 13.76 -26.11
C ALA A 67 -9.11 13.92 -24.93
N GLU A 68 -8.80 13.29 -23.80
CA GLU A 68 -9.62 13.34 -22.60
C GLU A 68 -9.61 14.75 -22.01
N CYS A 69 -10.80 15.29 -21.73
CA CYS A 69 -10.95 16.59 -21.10
C CYS A 69 -12.03 16.55 -20.02
N ASN A 70 -11.86 17.39 -19.00
CA ASN A 70 -12.76 17.52 -17.87
C ASN A 70 -13.14 19.00 -17.72
N ALA A 71 -14.42 19.30 -17.56
CA ALA A 71 -14.93 20.67 -17.45
C ALA A 71 -15.45 20.93 -16.04
N ASP A 72 -15.65 22.19 -15.68
CA ASP A 72 -16.52 22.52 -14.55
C ASP A 72 -17.99 22.54 -15.04
N PRO A 73 -18.82 21.53 -14.71
CA PRO A 73 -20.19 21.47 -15.18
C PRO A 73 -21.07 22.59 -14.60
N THR A 74 -20.61 23.30 -13.57
CA THR A 74 -21.34 24.41 -12.94
C THR A 74 -20.96 25.77 -13.48
N ASN A 75 -19.87 25.85 -14.24
CA ASN A 75 -19.38 27.08 -14.84
C ASN A 75 -18.95 26.85 -16.29
N SER A 76 -19.92 26.94 -17.20
CA SER A 76 -19.71 26.82 -18.65
C SER A 76 -18.84 27.94 -19.27
N SER A 77 -18.45 28.95 -18.47
CA SER A 77 -17.56 30.02 -18.94
C SER A 77 -16.09 29.61 -18.84
N LEU A 78 -15.77 28.59 -18.04
CA LEU A 78 -14.42 28.04 -17.96
C LEU A 78 -14.22 27.01 -19.08
N PRO A 79 -13.13 27.09 -19.86
CA PRO A 79 -12.83 26.08 -20.86
C PRO A 79 -12.55 24.73 -20.18
N PRO A 80 -12.89 23.60 -20.82
CA PRO A 80 -12.46 22.29 -20.37
C PRO A 80 -10.94 22.21 -20.24
N VAL A 81 -10.45 21.54 -19.21
CA VAL A 81 -9.04 21.23 -19.03
C VAL A 81 -8.80 19.84 -19.60
N CYS A 82 -7.92 19.74 -20.58
CA CYS A 82 -7.56 18.48 -21.22
C CYS A 82 -6.32 17.88 -20.59
N VAL A 83 -6.17 16.57 -20.71
CA VAL A 83 -4.98 15.86 -20.22
C VAL A 83 -3.72 16.32 -20.95
N SER A 84 -2.61 16.34 -20.24
CA SER A 84 -1.28 16.60 -20.81
C SER A 84 -0.22 15.75 -20.11
N SER A 85 0.93 15.55 -20.75
CA SER A 85 1.99 14.64 -20.28
C SER A 85 3.12 15.36 -19.51
N ASP A 86 2.86 16.55 -18.98
CA ASP A 86 3.83 17.45 -18.35
C ASP A 86 3.60 17.59 -16.83
N ALA A 87 3.23 16.49 -16.16
CA ALA A 87 3.13 16.47 -14.71
C ALA A 87 4.47 16.82 -14.04
N SER A 88 4.40 17.65 -13.01
CA SER A 88 5.53 17.96 -12.13
C SER A 88 5.71 16.85 -11.10
N LEU A 89 6.96 16.54 -10.74
CA LEU A 89 7.26 15.59 -9.66
C LEU A 89 6.68 16.01 -8.31
N VAL A 90 6.47 17.32 -8.13
CA VAL A 90 5.84 17.93 -6.96
C VAL A 90 4.66 18.80 -7.43
N VAL A 91 3.47 18.46 -6.97
CA VAL A 91 2.25 19.25 -7.22
C VAL A 91 2.15 20.42 -6.23
N PRO A 92 1.43 21.51 -6.54
CA PRO A 92 1.41 22.69 -5.68
C PRO A 92 0.75 22.43 -4.32
N ASP A 93 -0.24 21.53 -4.29
CA ASP A 93 -1.09 21.27 -3.13
C ASP A 93 -1.69 19.85 -3.20
N ASP A 94 -2.40 19.46 -2.15
CA ASP A 94 -3.10 18.17 -2.05
C ASP A 94 -4.53 18.27 -2.60
N PRO A 95 -4.88 17.61 -3.73
CA PRO A 95 -6.23 17.66 -4.27
C PRO A 95 -7.26 17.00 -3.34
N GLY A 96 -8.52 17.41 -3.46
CA GLY A 96 -9.60 16.83 -2.66
C GLY A 96 -9.78 15.34 -2.97
N HIS A 97 -9.76 14.51 -1.93
CA HIS A 97 -9.93 13.06 -2.05
C HIS A 97 -10.72 12.49 -0.85
N SER A 98 -11.54 13.34 -0.20
CA SER A 98 -12.57 12.90 0.73
C SER A 98 -13.66 12.11 0.01
N PHE A 99 -14.45 11.32 0.75
CA PHE A 99 -15.56 10.55 0.17
C PHE A 99 -16.47 11.42 -0.72
N GLU A 100 -16.79 12.63 -0.27
CA GLU A 100 -17.60 13.61 -0.99
C GLU A 100 -16.92 14.16 -2.24
N ASP A 101 -15.62 14.44 -2.17
CA ASP A 101 -14.85 14.89 -3.33
C ASP A 101 -14.78 13.79 -4.39
N VAL A 102 -14.58 12.53 -3.99
CA VAL A 102 -14.54 11.42 -4.94
C VAL A 102 -15.91 11.18 -5.59
N LEU A 103 -17.01 11.34 -4.84
CA LEU A 103 -18.34 11.27 -5.44
C LEU A 103 -18.57 12.40 -6.46
N ASP A 104 -18.13 13.63 -6.17
CA ASP A 104 -18.12 14.73 -7.13
C ASP A 104 -17.36 14.33 -8.40
N GLN A 105 -16.11 13.89 -8.24
CA GLN A 105 -15.22 13.51 -9.33
C GLN A 105 -15.81 12.44 -10.24
N VAL A 106 -16.35 11.37 -9.65
CA VAL A 106 -16.85 10.19 -10.35
C VAL A 106 -18.22 10.43 -11.00
N PHE A 107 -19.11 11.19 -10.36
CA PHE A 107 -20.50 11.34 -10.80
C PHE A 107 -20.84 12.73 -11.36
N GLY A 108 -19.90 13.67 -11.32
CA GLY A 108 -20.17 15.05 -11.74
C GLY A 108 -21.12 15.79 -10.82
N PHE A 109 -21.35 15.30 -9.59
CA PHE A 109 -22.23 15.93 -8.59
C PHE A 109 -21.69 15.72 -7.17
N ARG A 110 -21.52 16.82 -6.42
CA ARG A 110 -21.18 16.75 -4.99
C ARG A 110 -22.46 16.56 -4.18
N PRO A 111 -22.68 15.39 -3.54
CA PRO A 111 -23.87 15.17 -2.74
C PRO A 111 -23.93 16.12 -1.54
N ASN A 112 -25.09 16.75 -1.33
CA ASN A 112 -25.41 17.46 -0.11
C ASN A 112 -25.93 16.47 0.95
N SER A 113 -26.09 16.91 2.20
CA SER A 113 -26.52 16.05 3.32
C SER A 113 -27.89 15.36 3.13
N THR A 114 -28.69 15.78 2.15
CA THR A 114 -30.01 15.21 1.86
C THR A 114 -30.02 14.21 0.70
N ALA A 115 -29.03 14.25 -0.19
CA ALA A 115 -28.88 13.28 -1.29
C ALA A 115 -27.97 12.15 -0.81
N GLY A 116 -28.54 10.96 -0.55
CA GLY A 116 -27.75 9.84 -0.04
C GLY A 116 -26.74 9.35 -1.09
N ALA A 117 -25.72 8.58 -0.67
CA ALA A 117 -24.80 7.94 -1.62
C ALA A 117 -25.51 6.91 -2.54
N ALA A 118 -26.76 6.55 -2.24
CA ALA A 118 -27.60 5.69 -3.07
C ALA A 118 -28.21 6.40 -4.30
N ASP A 119 -28.32 7.74 -4.28
CA ASP A 119 -29.04 8.52 -5.31
C ASP A 119 -28.13 8.98 -6.47
N GLN A 120 -26.93 8.40 -6.60
CA GLN A 120 -25.95 8.82 -7.59
C GLN A 120 -26.30 8.31 -9.00
N PRO A 121 -26.18 9.16 -10.04
CA PRO A 121 -26.49 8.77 -11.41
C PRO A 121 -25.57 7.64 -11.89
N ALA A 122 -26.16 6.66 -12.58
CA ALA A 122 -25.42 5.61 -13.30
C ALA A 122 -25.65 5.77 -14.81
N PRO A 123 -24.62 5.61 -15.65
CA PRO A 123 -23.24 5.21 -15.32
C PRO A 123 -22.39 6.36 -14.73
N PRO A 124 -21.29 6.06 -14.01
CA PRO A 124 -20.30 7.06 -13.61
C PRO A 124 -19.74 7.83 -14.82
N THR A 125 -19.72 9.16 -14.72
CA THR A 125 -19.33 10.05 -15.83
C THR A 125 -17.87 10.48 -15.80
N MET A 126 -17.20 10.34 -14.65
CA MET A 126 -15.81 10.77 -14.42
C MET A 126 -15.59 12.27 -14.72
N SER A 127 -16.59 13.10 -14.45
CA SER A 127 -16.67 14.47 -14.99
C SER A 127 -16.45 15.60 -13.96
N GLY A 128 -16.19 15.30 -12.69
CA GLY A 128 -16.09 16.30 -11.62
C GLY A 128 -14.69 16.69 -11.16
N PHE A 129 -13.63 16.15 -11.77
CA PHE A 129 -12.25 16.30 -11.30
C PHE A 129 -11.76 17.76 -11.29
N VAL A 130 -12.00 18.51 -12.36
CA VAL A 130 -11.58 19.92 -12.44
C VAL A 130 -12.35 20.77 -11.44
N ARG A 131 -13.67 20.56 -11.31
CA ARG A 131 -14.50 21.26 -10.33
C ARG A 131 -14.04 20.98 -8.89
N SER A 132 -13.84 19.70 -8.56
CA SER A 132 -13.35 19.29 -7.24
C SER A 132 -11.99 19.92 -6.93
N ALA A 133 -11.06 19.92 -7.88
CA ALA A 133 -9.75 20.56 -7.73
C ALA A 133 -9.84 22.08 -7.52
N LEU A 134 -10.70 22.78 -8.28
CA LEU A 134 -10.94 24.23 -8.13
C LEU A 134 -11.51 24.59 -6.75
N SER A 135 -12.27 23.68 -6.12
CA SER A 135 -12.83 23.91 -4.78
C SER A 135 -11.76 23.89 -3.67
N VAL A 136 -10.61 23.27 -3.93
CA VAL A 136 -9.47 23.22 -3.01
C VAL A 136 -8.50 24.37 -3.29
N ASN A 137 -7.99 24.43 -4.53
CA ASN A 137 -7.01 25.43 -4.93
C ASN A 137 -7.04 25.63 -6.45
N SER A 138 -7.16 26.89 -6.89
CA SER A 138 -7.23 27.23 -8.32
C SER A 138 -6.07 26.67 -9.17
N LEU A 139 -4.88 26.50 -8.59
CA LEU A 139 -3.69 25.95 -9.26
C LEU A 139 -3.79 24.45 -9.55
N LEU A 140 -4.71 23.73 -8.89
CA LEU A 140 -4.85 22.29 -9.02
C LEU A 140 -5.64 21.85 -10.25
N SER A 141 -6.50 22.71 -10.80
CA SER A 141 -7.38 22.38 -11.94
C SER A 141 -6.63 21.77 -13.13
N SER A 142 -5.44 22.29 -13.45
CA SER A 142 -4.56 21.69 -14.46
C SER A 142 -3.72 20.53 -13.91
N ALA A 143 -3.24 20.62 -12.67
CA ALA A 143 -2.38 19.61 -12.06
C ALA A 143 -3.06 18.23 -11.98
N VAL A 144 -4.36 18.18 -11.66
CA VAL A 144 -5.09 16.91 -11.57
C VAL A 144 -5.31 16.23 -12.92
N MET A 145 -5.24 16.98 -14.02
CA MET A 145 -5.40 16.48 -15.40
C MET A 145 -4.06 16.11 -16.05
N ARG A 146 -2.92 16.48 -15.45
CA ARG A 146 -1.60 16.14 -15.97
C ARG A 146 -1.25 14.70 -15.62
N GLY A 147 -0.54 14.01 -16.50
CA GLY A 147 0.11 12.73 -16.21
C GLY A 147 1.60 12.77 -16.54
N PHE A 148 2.34 11.80 -16.02
CA PHE A 148 3.79 11.75 -16.20
C PHE A 148 4.19 11.19 -17.56
N THR A 149 5.28 11.71 -18.12
CA THR A 149 6.01 11.00 -19.17
C THR A 149 6.76 9.80 -18.59
N PRO A 150 6.94 8.70 -19.35
CA PRO A 150 7.74 7.56 -18.92
C PRO A 150 9.17 7.92 -18.46
N SER A 151 9.79 8.91 -19.09
CA SER A 151 11.14 9.37 -18.73
C SER A 151 11.24 9.99 -17.34
N LEU A 152 10.14 10.56 -16.81
CA LEU A 152 10.09 11.06 -15.44
C LEU A 152 9.84 9.93 -14.42
N LEU A 153 9.32 8.79 -14.90
CA LEU A 153 9.03 7.62 -14.09
C LEU A 153 9.87 6.39 -14.51
N PRO A 154 11.22 6.46 -14.53
CA PRO A 154 12.04 5.40 -15.09
C PRO A 154 11.92 4.06 -14.34
N ALA A 155 11.71 4.08 -13.01
CA ALA A 155 11.52 2.84 -12.25
C ALA A 155 10.17 2.18 -12.56
N PHE A 156 9.08 2.95 -12.57
CA PHE A 156 7.75 2.44 -12.93
C PHE A 156 7.69 1.99 -14.39
N SER A 157 8.33 2.74 -15.30
CA SER A 157 8.38 2.38 -16.73
C SER A 157 9.09 1.05 -16.97
N ALA A 158 10.20 0.81 -16.27
CA ALA A 158 10.89 -0.48 -16.34
C ALA A 158 10.03 -1.62 -15.80
N LEU A 159 9.36 -1.43 -14.66
CA LEU A 159 8.46 -2.44 -14.12
C LEU A 159 7.30 -2.76 -15.07
N ALA A 160 6.70 -1.74 -15.66
CA ALA A 160 5.60 -1.88 -16.61
C ALA A 160 6.02 -2.64 -17.88
N ALA A 161 7.24 -2.40 -18.38
CA ALA A 161 7.77 -3.07 -19.57
C ALA A 161 8.20 -4.52 -19.30
N ASP A 162 8.75 -4.80 -18.10
CA ASP A 162 9.35 -6.10 -17.79
C ASP A 162 8.42 -7.08 -17.07
N PHE A 163 7.34 -6.63 -16.44
CA PHE A 163 6.47 -7.47 -15.62
C PHE A 163 4.98 -7.27 -15.94
N ALA A 164 4.10 -7.32 -14.92
CA ALA A 164 2.65 -7.16 -15.11
C ALA A 164 2.16 -5.78 -14.67
N VAL A 165 1.35 -5.15 -15.52
CA VAL A 165 0.54 -3.96 -15.18
C VAL A 165 -0.93 -4.37 -15.15
N PHE A 166 -1.64 -3.98 -14.10
CA PHE A 166 -3.09 -4.10 -14.03
C PHE A 166 -3.71 -2.77 -14.44
N ASP A 167 -4.36 -2.73 -15.59
CA ASP A 167 -5.01 -1.51 -16.11
C ASP A 167 -6.48 -1.41 -15.70
N ARG A 168 -6.95 -2.30 -14.81
CA ARG A 168 -8.29 -2.27 -14.20
C ARG A 168 -8.26 -2.66 -12.72
N TRP A 169 -7.36 -2.05 -11.96
CA TRP A 169 -7.34 -2.17 -10.49
C TRP A 169 -7.92 -0.92 -9.83
N PHE A 170 -8.97 -1.07 -9.04
CA PHE A 170 -9.71 0.05 -8.45
C PHE A 170 -9.47 0.14 -6.93
N SER A 171 -9.57 1.35 -6.38
CA SER A 171 -9.70 1.48 -4.93
C SER A 171 -11.02 0.88 -4.45
N SER A 172 -11.04 0.31 -3.26
CA SER A 172 -12.17 -0.49 -2.78
C SER A 172 -13.43 0.32 -2.44
N LEU A 173 -13.29 1.63 -2.26
CA LEU A 173 -14.40 2.58 -2.09
C LEU A 173 -14.00 3.99 -2.60
N PRO A 174 -14.98 4.83 -2.97
CA PRO A 174 -14.72 6.19 -3.44
C PRO A 174 -14.43 7.12 -2.25
N GLY A 175 -13.19 7.14 -1.75
CA GLY A 175 -12.83 7.88 -0.55
C GLY A 175 -11.36 7.76 -0.17
N PRO A 176 -10.99 8.24 1.01
CA PRO A 176 -9.60 8.56 1.33
C PRO A 176 -8.75 7.32 1.64
N THR A 177 -7.46 7.59 1.83
CA THR A 177 -6.36 6.67 2.19
C THR A 177 -6.76 5.57 3.17
N GLN A 178 -7.16 5.92 4.41
CA GLN A 178 -7.25 4.93 5.48
C GLN A 178 -8.35 3.87 5.26
N PRO A 179 -9.61 4.24 4.93
CA PRO A 179 -10.61 3.24 4.56
C PRO A 179 -10.13 2.30 3.46
N ASN A 180 -9.49 2.79 2.40
CA ASN A 180 -8.96 1.94 1.33
C ASN A 180 -7.79 1.04 1.77
N ARG A 181 -6.86 1.56 2.59
CA ARG A 181 -5.78 0.74 3.20
C ARG A 181 -6.31 -0.38 4.10
N LEU A 182 -7.49 -0.23 4.70
CA LEU A 182 -8.12 -1.31 5.47
C LEU A 182 -8.58 -2.48 4.56
N PHE A 183 -8.99 -2.22 3.33
CA PHE A 183 -9.38 -3.30 2.41
C PHE A 183 -8.20 -4.19 1.99
N LEU A 184 -6.97 -3.64 1.88
CA LEU A 184 -5.76 -4.38 1.49
C LEU A 184 -5.49 -5.63 2.34
N TYR A 185 -5.88 -5.62 3.61
CA TYR A 185 -5.57 -6.71 4.54
C TYR A 185 -6.78 -7.28 5.27
N SER A 186 -7.95 -6.64 5.19
CA SER A 186 -9.16 -7.12 5.86
C SER A 186 -10.39 -7.23 4.97
N ALA A 187 -10.30 -6.83 3.70
CA ALA A 187 -11.41 -6.83 2.74
C ALA A 187 -12.66 -6.06 3.23
N THR A 188 -12.50 -5.14 4.18
CA THR A 188 -13.52 -4.20 4.67
C THR A 188 -12.86 -3.02 5.40
N SER A 189 -13.50 -1.86 5.37
CA SER A 189 -13.17 -0.73 6.26
C SER A 189 -13.99 -0.74 7.56
N HIS A 190 -14.79 -1.79 7.79
CA HIS A 190 -15.71 -1.91 8.92
C HIS A 190 -16.69 -0.74 9.01
N GLY A 191 -17.25 -0.35 7.87
CA GLY A 191 -18.20 0.76 7.77
C GLY A 191 -17.55 2.15 7.71
N ALA A 192 -16.23 2.29 7.83
CA ALA A 192 -15.58 3.59 7.70
C ALA A 192 -15.54 4.05 6.23
N VAL A 193 -15.93 5.31 5.99
CA VAL A 193 -15.79 6.01 4.68
C VAL A 193 -14.86 7.22 4.77
N ALA A 194 -14.43 7.56 5.98
CA ALA A 194 -13.55 8.66 6.32
C ALA A 194 -12.89 8.35 7.68
N HIS A 195 -12.16 9.32 8.21
CA HIS A 195 -11.60 9.30 9.56
C HIS A 195 -12.64 8.88 10.63
N ASP A 196 -12.40 7.75 11.31
CA ASP A 196 -13.19 7.31 12.46
C ASP A 196 -12.31 7.27 13.73
N LYS A 197 -12.33 8.37 14.47
CA LYS A 197 -11.55 8.56 15.70
C LYS A 197 -11.73 7.43 16.71
N TRP A 198 -12.94 6.90 16.88
CA TRP A 198 -13.18 5.91 17.93
C TRP A 198 -12.63 4.53 17.55
N ASN A 199 -12.79 4.14 16.28
CA ASN A 199 -12.20 2.92 15.77
C ASN A 199 -10.67 3.03 15.66
N LEU A 200 -10.14 4.21 15.33
CA LEU A 200 -8.71 4.51 15.37
C LEU A 200 -8.11 4.25 16.75
N LEU A 201 -8.72 4.82 17.79
CA LEU A 201 -8.30 4.65 19.17
C LEU A 201 -8.43 3.19 19.62
N ARG A 202 -9.61 2.56 19.47
CA ARG A 202 -9.85 1.18 19.93
C ARG A 202 -9.07 0.13 19.11
N GLY A 203 -8.69 0.49 17.89
CA GLY A 203 -8.27 -0.43 16.85
C GLY A 203 -9.48 -1.06 16.17
N TYR A 204 -9.41 -1.12 14.84
CA TYR A 204 -10.41 -1.74 13.98
C TYR A 204 -10.54 -3.24 14.31
N PRO A 205 -11.77 -3.75 14.56
CA PRO A 205 -11.97 -5.07 15.13
C PRO A 205 -12.03 -6.19 14.08
N GLN A 206 -12.10 -5.86 12.78
CA GLN A 206 -12.25 -6.86 11.74
C GLN A 206 -11.07 -7.84 11.67
N ARG A 207 -11.37 -9.07 11.25
CA ARG A 207 -10.37 -10.08 10.95
C ARG A 207 -9.53 -9.67 9.75
N THR A 208 -8.27 -10.07 9.74
CA THR A 208 -7.30 -9.76 8.71
C THR A 208 -6.71 -11.02 8.07
N ILE A 209 -6.03 -10.84 6.94
CA ILE A 209 -5.23 -11.89 6.32
C ILE A 209 -4.08 -12.34 7.23
N PHE A 210 -3.57 -11.46 8.10
CA PHE A 210 -2.56 -11.81 9.10
C PHE A 210 -3.06 -12.87 10.09
N ASP A 211 -4.33 -12.79 10.51
CA ASP A 211 -4.93 -13.82 11.37
C ASP A 211 -5.08 -15.15 10.62
N SER A 212 -5.47 -15.08 9.34
CA SER A 212 -5.60 -16.26 8.48
C SER A 212 -4.26 -16.97 8.31
N LEU A 213 -3.18 -16.20 8.08
CA LEU A 213 -1.81 -16.72 8.02
C LEU A 213 -1.38 -17.33 9.36
N ALA A 214 -1.61 -16.61 10.47
CA ALA A 214 -1.22 -17.07 11.79
C ALA A 214 -1.94 -18.37 12.21
N ALA A 215 -3.22 -18.52 11.86
CA ALA A 215 -4.00 -19.74 12.10
C ALA A 215 -3.41 -20.97 11.40
N ASP A 216 -2.78 -20.78 10.25
CA ASP A 216 -2.09 -21.83 9.49
C ASP A 216 -0.57 -21.88 9.76
N GLY A 217 -0.11 -21.26 10.85
CA GLY A 217 1.30 -21.28 11.26
C GLY A 217 2.24 -20.51 10.32
N ARG A 218 1.69 -19.66 9.45
CA ARG A 218 2.46 -18.82 8.53
C ARG A 218 2.75 -17.48 9.18
N ARG A 219 4.00 -17.03 9.02
CA ARG A 219 4.47 -15.76 9.56
C ARG A 219 4.16 -14.61 8.61
N PHE A 220 4.10 -13.42 9.18
CA PHE A 220 4.15 -12.16 8.46
C PHE A 220 5.10 -11.19 9.16
N ASN A 221 5.64 -10.24 8.41
CA ASN A 221 6.42 -9.12 8.93
C ASN A 221 5.95 -7.81 8.28
N VAL A 222 6.03 -6.72 9.02
CA VAL A 222 5.80 -5.35 8.56
C VAL A 222 7.10 -4.58 8.74
N TYR A 223 7.62 -4.05 7.64
CA TYR A 223 8.86 -3.28 7.56
C TYR A 223 8.49 -1.82 7.28
N PHE A 224 8.75 -0.92 8.23
CA PHE A 224 8.25 0.45 8.17
C PHE A 224 9.36 1.49 8.37
N LYS A 225 9.22 2.64 7.70
CA LYS A 225 10.17 3.76 7.83
C LYS A 225 9.78 4.80 8.89
N THR A 226 8.48 4.98 9.13
CA THR A 226 7.98 5.89 10.19
C THR A 226 7.04 5.18 11.16
N ILE A 227 5.88 4.74 10.68
CA ILE A 227 4.84 4.08 11.48
C ILE A 227 4.15 3.01 10.62
N PRO A 228 3.90 1.81 11.15
CA PRO A 228 3.16 0.80 10.42
C PRO A 228 1.65 1.03 10.53
N THR A 229 1.01 1.38 9.42
CA THR A 229 -0.45 1.67 9.36
C THR A 229 -1.28 0.42 9.67
N THR A 230 -0.74 -0.77 9.44
CA THR A 230 -1.33 -2.03 9.91
C THR A 230 -1.62 -2.09 11.42
N LEU A 231 -1.00 -1.24 12.25
CA LEU A 231 -1.40 -1.10 13.66
C LEU A 231 -2.76 -0.42 13.86
N PHE A 232 -3.45 0.05 12.81
CA PHE A 232 -4.87 0.42 12.91
C PHE A 232 -5.76 -0.78 13.25
N TYR A 233 -5.36 -2.00 12.89
CA TYR A 233 -6.09 -3.19 13.31
C TYR A 233 -5.78 -3.57 14.75
N ARG A 234 -6.82 -3.86 15.52
CA ARG A 234 -6.69 -4.17 16.95
C ARG A 234 -5.90 -5.44 17.20
N ASN A 235 -6.16 -6.50 16.44
CA ASN A 235 -5.48 -7.80 16.51
C ASN A 235 -3.94 -7.73 16.28
N LEU A 236 -3.46 -6.72 15.56
CA LEU A 236 -2.03 -6.49 15.35
C LEU A 236 -1.34 -5.75 16.50
N ARG A 237 -2.11 -5.26 17.47
CA ARG A 237 -1.61 -4.67 18.72
C ARG A 237 -1.43 -5.70 19.84
N THR A 238 -1.54 -7.00 19.54
CA THR A 238 -1.29 -8.07 20.53
C THR A 238 0.18 -8.15 20.92
N VAL A 239 0.48 -8.62 22.15
CA VAL A 239 1.86 -8.84 22.61
C VAL A 239 2.65 -9.68 21.61
N ARG A 240 2.04 -10.74 21.06
CA ARG A 240 2.66 -11.61 20.04
C ARG A 240 3.05 -10.84 18.78
N ALA A 241 2.07 -10.20 18.13
CA ALA A 241 2.28 -9.52 16.85
C ALA A 241 3.24 -8.35 17.02
N ALA A 242 2.97 -7.45 17.97
CA ALA A 242 3.75 -6.26 18.23
C ALA A 242 5.22 -6.57 18.60
N ALA A 243 5.48 -7.66 19.33
CA ALA A 243 6.84 -8.03 19.71
C ALA A 243 7.65 -8.69 18.58
N GLN A 244 7.01 -9.29 17.58
CA GLN A 244 7.66 -10.23 16.65
C GLN A 244 7.63 -9.81 15.18
N SER A 245 6.58 -9.11 14.75
CA SER A 245 6.30 -8.91 13.32
C SER A 245 6.65 -7.51 12.82
N PHE A 246 6.98 -6.56 13.68
CA PHE A 246 7.23 -5.17 13.29
C PHE A 246 8.71 -4.81 13.35
N HIS A 247 9.23 -4.29 12.23
CA HIS A 247 10.65 -4.01 12.05
C HIS A 247 10.87 -2.64 11.37
N PHE A 248 11.90 -1.92 11.80
CA PHE A 248 12.35 -0.74 11.07
C PHE A 248 12.98 -1.17 9.74
N TYR A 249 12.46 -0.60 8.65
CA TYR A 249 12.78 -0.98 7.27
C TYR A 249 14.28 -1.03 6.99
N ASP A 250 14.99 0.09 7.20
CA ASP A 250 16.40 0.29 6.79
C ASP A 250 17.34 -0.78 7.36
N SER A 251 17.05 -1.28 8.57
CA SER A 251 17.89 -2.26 9.26
C SER A 251 17.53 -3.71 8.95
N ALA A 252 16.24 -4.02 8.77
CA ALA A 252 15.75 -5.40 8.85
C ALA A 252 15.36 -5.97 7.50
N PHE A 253 14.80 -5.17 6.59
CA PHE A 253 14.26 -5.68 5.33
C PHE A 253 15.38 -6.29 4.46
N ARG A 254 16.44 -5.50 4.21
CA ARG A 254 17.62 -5.95 3.46
C ARG A 254 18.32 -7.15 4.11
N ASP A 255 18.46 -7.15 5.44
CA ASP A 255 19.09 -8.28 6.13
C ASP A 255 18.26 -9.57 6.03
N HIS A 256 16.94 -9.47 6.23
CA HIS A 256 16.03 -10.62 6.12
C HIS A 256 16.00 -11.13 4.68
N ALA A 257 15.92 -10.25 3.67
CA ALA A 257 15.97 -10.62 2.25
C ALA A 257 17.28 -11.32 1.88
N ARG A 258 18.43 -10.72 2.23
CA ARG A 258 19.76 -11.29 1.95
C ARG A 258 19.96 -12.67 2.58
N ARG A 259 19.39 -12.90 3.76
CA ARG A 259 19.50 -14.17 4.50
C ARG A 259 18.44 -15.21 4.09
N GLY A 260 17.55 -14.89 3.15
CA GLY A 260 16.45 -15.76 2.75
C GLY A 260 15.45 -16.01 3.89
N ARG A 261 15.12 -14.97 4.65
CA ARG A 261 14.24 -15.02 5.84
C ARG A 261 12.97 -14.19 5.69
N LEU A 262 12.60 -13.77 4.48
CA LEU A 262 11.31 -13.13 4.28
C LEU A 262 10.19 -14.14 4.55
N PRO A 263 9.15 -13.75 5.31
CA PRO A 263 8.02 -14.60 5.63
C PRO A 263 7.01 -14.67 4.47
N ALA A 264 5.93 -15.43 4.67
CA ALA A 264 4.87 -15.62 3.69
C ALA A 264 4.22 -14.28 3.24
N LEU A 265 4.09 -13.31 4.15
CA LEU A 265 3.65 -11.95 3.84
C LEU A 265 4.60 -10.91 4.46
N SER A 266 5.17 -10.05 3.61
CA SER A 266 5.97 -8.90 4.01
C SER A 266 5.26 -7.62 3.57
N VAL A 267 4.97 -6.71 4.49
CA VAL A 267 4.39 -5.40 4.18
C VAL A 267 5.46 -4.34 4.28
N ILE A 268 5.58 -3.48 3.27
CA ILE A 268 6.47 -2.32 3.26
C ILE A 268 5.63 -1.07 3.49
N GLU A 269 6.01 -0.28 4.50
CA GLU A 269 5.34 0.98 4.85
C GLU A 269 6.31 2.15 4.62
N PRO A 270 5.96 3.11 3.74
CA PRO A 270 6.81 4.25 3.40
C PRO A 270 6.97 5.23 4.58
N ARG A 271 7.72 6.30 4.32
CA ARG A 271 7.88 7.45 5.17
C ARG A 271 6.81 8.49 4.81
N TYR A 272 5.93 8.75 5.76
CA TYR A 272 4.78 9.65 5.59
C TYR A 272 5.02 11.13 5.90
N PHE A 273 6.20 11.49 6.41
CA PHE A 273 6.52 12.86 6.83
C PHE A 273 7.69 13.39 6.01
N ASP A 274 7.46 14.46 5.24
CA ASP A 274 8.51 15.08 4.42
C ASP A 274 9.38 16.03 5.24
N LEU A 275 10.62 15.59 5.51
CA LEU A 275 11.61 16.35 6.25
C LEU A 275 12.86 16.65 5.40
N THR A 276 13.59 17.67 5.79
CA THR A 276 14.94 17.93 5.27
C THR A 276 15.85 16.76 5.65
N GLY A 277 16.54 16.17 4.66
CA GLY A 277 17.43 15.02 4.84
C GLY A 277 16.74 13.65 4.97
N THR A 278 15.45 13.60 5.30
CA THR A 278 14.64 12.37 5.33
C THR A 278 13.30 12.61 4.63
N PRO A 279 13.30 12.78 3.29
CA PRO A 279 12.10 13.13 2.55
C PRO A 279 11.08 12.00 2.59
N ALA A 280 9.79 12.34 2.51
CA ALA A 280 8.73 11.35 2.36
C ALA A 280 8.92 10.56 1.05
N ASP A 281 8.53 9.29 1.06
CA ASP A 281 8.70 8.36 -0.07
C ASP A 281 7.44 7.51 -0.32
N ASP A 282 6.29 8.09 0.00
CA ASP A 282 4.94 7.52 -0.11
C ASP A 282 4.19 7.90 -1.40
N ASP A 283 4.67 8.88 -2.17
CA ASP A 283 4.02 9.55 -3.31
C ASP A 283 2.81 10.44 -2.97
N HIS A 284 2.44 10.65 -1.71
CA HIS A 284 1.30 11.51 -1.35
C HIS A 284 1.51 12.96 -1.86
N PRO A 285 0.52 13.67 -2.44
CA PRO A 285 0.64 15.10 -2.74
C PRO A 285 0.95 15.96 -1.51
N ALA A 286 1.87 16.90 -1.51
CA ALA A 286 2.77 17.38 -2.55
C ALA A 286 4.19 16.79 -2.39
N HIS A 287 4.33 15.56 -1.89
CA HIS A 287 5.61 14.88 -1.84
C HIS A 287 6.13 14.55 -3.24
N ASP A 288 7.46 14.55 -3.36
CA ASP A 288 8.17 14.34 -4.61
C ASP A 288 8.12 12.85 -5.01
N VAL A 289 7.47 12.57 -6.14
CA VAL A 289 7.27 11.23 -6.71
C VAL A 289 8.58 10.51 -7.03
N ALA A 290 9.69 11.23 -7.22
CA ALA A 290 11.00 10.60 -7.38
C ALA A 290 11.42 9.83 -6.11
N ASN A 291 10.94 10.20 -4.93
CA ASN A 291 11.23 9.46 -3.69
C ASN A 291 10.49 8.11 -3.64
N GLY A 292 9.21 8.04 -4.02
CA GLY A 292 8.49 6.77 -4.11
C GLY A 292 9.09 5.85 -5.16
N GLN A 293 9.53 6.38 -6.30
CA GLN A 293 10.33 5.61 -7.28
C GLN A 293 11.58 4.99 -6.68
N ARG A 294 12.33 5.75 -5.87
CA ARG A 294 13.52 5.25 -5.19
C ARG A 294 13.18 4.16 -4.16
N LEU A 295 12.06 4.29 -3.46
CA LEU A 295 11.59 3.22 -2.57
C LEU A 295 11.23 1.96 -3.35
N VAL A 296 10.50 2.07 -4.46
CA VAL A 296 10.15 0.94 -5.33
C VAL A 296 11.41 0.25 -5.87
N LYS A 297 12.38 1.03 -6.37
CA LYS A 297 13.69 0.52 -6.79
C LYS A 297 14.43 -0.18 -5.66
N ASP A 298 14.50 0.42 -4.47
CA ASP A 298 15.18 -0.17 -3.33
C ASP A 298 14.55 -1.52 -2.92
N VAL A 299 13.22 -1.60 -2.92
CA VAL A 299 12.50 -2.85 -2.65
C VAL A 299 12.79 -3.88 -3.74
N TYR A 300 12.67 -3.50 -5.03
CA TYR A 300 12.97 -4.39 -6.15
C TYR A 300 14.40 -4.92 -6.09
N ASP A 301 15.40 -4.04 -6.03
CA ASP A 301 16.82 -4.42 -6.05
C ASP A 301 17.15 -5.34 -4.86
N THR A 302 16.55 -5.08 -3.69
CA THR A 302 16.69 -5.93 -2.50
C THR A 302 16.12 -7.34 -2.70
N LEU A 303 14.93 -7.45 -3.32
CA LEU A 303 14.30 -8.75 -3.60
C LEU A 303 15.00 -9.49 -4.74
N ARG A 304 15.43 -8.77 -5.76
CA ARG A 304 16.13 -9.30 -6.94
C ARG A 304 17.49 -9.91 -6.58
N ALA A 305 18.16 -9.37 -5.56
CA ALA A 305 19.39 -9.90 -4.99
C ALA A 305 19.17 -10.99 -3.92
N SER A 306 17.92 -11.27 -3.52
CA SER A 306 17.62 -12.28 -2.49
C SER A 306 17.73 -13.70 -3.06
N PRO A 307 18.21 -14.68 -2.26
CA PRO A 307 18.08 -16.09 -2.63
C PRO A 307 16.61 -16.57 -2.75
N GLN A 308 15.64 -15.78 -2.27
CA GLN A 308 14.21 -16.06 -2.40
C GLN A 308 13.55 -15.39 -3.62
N TRP A 309 14.32 -14.78 -4.55
CA TRP A 309 13.77 -14.10 -5.74
C TRP A 309 12.77 -14.96 -6.51
N ASN A 310 13.12 -16.22 -6.78
CA ASN A 310 12.26 -17.15 -7.52
C ASN A 310 11.00 -17.58 -6.76
N ASP A 311 10.92 -17.33 -5.45
CA ASP A 311 9.75 -17.65 -4.63
C ASP A 311 8.93 -16.40 -4.27
N THR A 312 9.28 -15.23 -4.81
CA THR A 312 8.74 -13.94 -4.39
C THR A 312 7.79 -13.36 -5.42
N LEU A 313 6.68 -12.81 -4.92
CA LEU A 313 5.81 -11.88 -5.63
C LEU A 313 5.88 -10.53 -4.95
N LEU A 314 6.31 -9.49 -5.66
CA LEU A 314 6.18 -8.10 -5.23
C LEU A 314 4.93 -7.48 -5.87
N ILE A 315 4.11 -6.84 -5.05
CA ILE A 315 2.94 -6.06 -5.45
C ILE A 315 3.24 -4.60 -5.10
N VAL A 316 3.26 -3.73 -6.11
CA VAL A 316 3.32 -2.27 -5.95
C VAL A 316 1.97 -1.72 -6.34
N THR A 317 1.27 -1.11 -5.40
CA THR A 317 -0.09 -0.56 -5.59
C THR A 317 -0.17 0.82 -4.95
N TYR A 318 -1.28 1.51 -5.18
CA TYR A 318 -1.68 2.69 -4.39
C TYR A 318 -2.94 2.35 -3.59
N ASP A 319 -3.25 3.15 -2.59
CA ASP A 319 -4.46 3.07 -1.78
C ASP A 319 -5.67 3.75 -2.45
N GLU A 320 -5.50 4.94 -2.97
CA GLU A 320 -6.52 5.66 -3.74
C GLU A 320 -5.88 6.65 -4.73
N HIS A 321 -6.70 7.40 -5.45
CA HIS A 321 -6.26 8.15 -6.64
C HIS A 321 -5.81 9.58 -6.37
N GLY A 322 -5.96 10.10 -5.14
CA GLY A 322 -5.46 11.40 -4.70
C GLY A 322 -6.15 12.59 -5.35
N GLY A 323 -7.37 12.41 -5.88
CA GLY A 323 -8.08 13.42 -6.65
C GLY A 323 -7.55 13.66 -8.07
N PHE A 324 -6.56 12.88 -8.53
CA PHE A 324 -6.07 12.94 -9.90
C PHE A 324 -7.02 12.25 -10.88
N TYR A 325 -7.13 12.81 -12.08
CA TYR A 325 -8.03 12.31 -13.11
C TYR A 325 -7.73 10.87 -13.52
N ASP A 326 -8.79 10.10 -13.73
CA ASP A 326 -8.76 8.84 -14.47
C ASP A 326 -9.99 8.78 -15.38
N HIS A 327 -9.81 8.32 -16.60
CA HIS A 327 -10.87 8.30 -17.61
C HIS A 327 -11.80 7.08 -17.48
N VAL A 328 -11.40 6.03 -16.75
CA VAL A 328 -12.15 4.78 -16.67
C VAL A 328 -13.25 4.88 -15.63
N ALA A 329 -14.50 4.70 -16.08
CA ALA A 329 -15.66 4.66 -15.20
C ALA A 329 -15.52 3.58 -14.11
N THR A 330 -15.84 3.95 -12.87
CA THR A 330 -15.70 3.07 -11.72
C THR A 330 -16.74 1.93 -11.74
N PRO A 331 -16.38 0.71 -11.30
CA PRO A 331 -17.35 -0.38 -11.22
C PRO A 331 -18.44 -0.15 -10.16
N VAL A 332 -19.70 -0.25 -10.60
CA VAL A 332 -20.90 -0.12 -9.76
C VAL A 332 -21.80 -1.35 -9.80
N ALA A 333 -21.52 -2.32 -10.67
CA ALA A 333 -22.38 -3.47 -10.90
C ALA A 333 -21.93 -4.69 -10.08
N GLY A 334 -22.86 -5.27 -9.30
CA GLY A 334 -22.63 -6.54 -8.59
C GLY A 334 -21.53 -6.52 -7.53
N VAL A 335 -21.09 -5.32 -7.10
CA VAL A 335 -20.08 -5.12 -6.06
C VAL A 335 -20.77 -5.39 -4.69
N PRO A 336 -20.44 -6.46 -3.95
CA PRO A 336 -21.18 -6.81 -2.73
C PRO A 336 -20.79 -5.91 -1.54
N SER A 337 -21.72 -5.59 -0.63
CA SER A 337 -21.29 -5.08 0.68
C SER A 337 -20.40 -6.14 1.38
N PRO A 338 -19.22 -5.78 1.92
CA PRO A 338 -18.28 -6.77 2.45
C PRO A 338 -18.87 -7.53 3.64
N ASP A 339 -19.42 -6.80 4.61
CA ASP A 339 -19.85 -7.30 5.91
C ASP A 339 -21.28 -6.85 6.28
N GLY A 340 -22.00 -6.20 5.34
CA GLY A 340 -23.36 -5.70 5.55
C GLY A 340 -23.44 -4.40 6.36
N LEU A 341 -22.30 -3.86 6.81
CA LEU A 341 -22.25 -2.55 7.45
C LEU A 341 -22.49 -1.44 6.44
N ARG A 342 -22.99 -0.32 6.95
CA ARG A 342 -23.17 0.92 6.18
C ARG A 342 -22.28 2.00 6.74
N GLY A 343 -21.90 2.93 5.86
CA GLY A 343 -21.23 4.16 6.23
C GLY A 343 -22.04 4.98 7.25
N PRO A 344 -21.39 5.89 7.99
CA PRO A 344 -22.07 6.78 8.91
C PRO A 344 -22.99 7.77 8.17
N VAL A 345 -23.72 8.56 8.96
CA VAL A 345 -24.40 9.76 8.48
C VAL A 345 -23.40 10.73 7.83
N PRO A 346 -23.81 11.51 6.82
CA PRO A 346 -25.17 11.54 6.24
C PRO A 346 -25.40 10.49 5.15
N PHE A 347 -24.36 9.82 4.64
CA PHE A 347 -24.43 9.12 3.36
C PHE A 347 -24.96 7.68 3.41
N PHE A 348 -24.83 7.00 4.55
CA PHE A 348 -25.22 5.59 4.71
C PHE A 348 -24.70 4.67 3.59
N PHE A 349 -23.46 4.92 3.15
CA PHE A 349 -22.86 4.24 2.02
C PHE A 349 -22.88 2.72 2.20
N LYS A 350 -23.39 1.98 1.21
CA LYS A 350 -23.61 0.53 1.32
C LYS A 350 -22.38 -0.30 0.98
N PHE A 351 -21.29 0.34 0.51
CA PHE A 351 -20.12 -0.35 -0.04
C PHE A 351 -20.51 -1.24 -1.24
N ASP A 352 -21.40 -0.74 -2.10
CA ASP A 352 -21.91 -1.45 -3.29
C ASP A 352 -21.32 -0.92 -4.60
N ARG A 353 -20.17 -0.26 -4.53
CA ARG A 353 -19.38 0.26 -5.66
C ARG A 353 -17.93 0.47 -5.25
N LEU A 354 -17.05 0.53 -6.24
CA LEU A 354 -15.63 0.80 -6.07
C LEU A 354 -15.31 2.29 -6.26
N GLY A 355 -14.08 2.68 -5.92
CA GLY A 355 -13.51 3.98 -6.20
C GLY A 355 -12.79 4.03 -7.55
N VAL A 356 -11.92 5.01 -7.70
CA VAL A 356 -11.19 5.29 -8.94
C VAL A 356 -10.05 4.29 -9.15
N ARG A 357 -9.67 4.08 -10.41
CA ARG A 357 -8.57 3.20 -10.79
C ARG A 357 -7.23 3.74 -10.25
N VAL A 358 -6.42 2.83 -9.73
CA VAL A 358 -5.09 3.11 -9.17
C VAL A 358 -4.00 2.31 -9.89
N PRO A 359 -2.75 2.79 -9.93
CA PRO A 359 -1.65 2.02 -10.47
C PRO A 359 -1.46 0.73 -9.67
N THR A 360 -1.31 -0.40 -10.34
CA THR A 360 -0.92 -1.66 -9.72
C THR A 360 -0.02 -2.44 -10.66
N MET A 361 1.15 -2.82 -10.16
CA MET A 361 2.11 -3.65 -10.88
C MET A 361 2.51 -4.84 -10.04
N MET A 362 2.74 -5.97 -10.70
CA MET A 362 3.19 -7.20 -10.06
C MET A 362 4.48 -7.69 -10.67
N VAL A 363 5.40 -8.08 -9.81
CA VAL A 363 6.78 -8.41 -10.15
C VAL A 363 7.13 -9.78 -9.58
N SER A 364 7.49 -10.68 -10.48
CA SER A 364 7.99 -12.02 -10.16
C SER A 364 8.65 -12.60 -11.41
N PRO A 365 9.70 -13.44 -11.29
CA PRO A 365 10.26 -14.11 -12.46
C PRO A 365 9.29 -15.11 -13.09
N TRP A 366 8.18 -15.45 -12.44
CA TRP A 366 7.13 -16.31 -12.99
C TRP A 366 6.11 -15.56 -13.87
N ILE A 367 6.22 -14.24 -13.98
CA ILE A 367 5.34 -13.41 -14.81
C ILE A 367 5.96 -13.21 -16.18
N LYS A 368 5.19 -13.45 -17.25
CA LYS A 368 5.63 -13.17 -18.63
C LYS A 368 5.98 -11.70 -18.80
N LYS A 369 7.04 -11.43 -19.57
CA LYS A 369 7.47 -10.05 -19.86
C LYS A 369 6.36 -9.23 -20.52
N GLY A 370 6.15 -8.00 -20.06
CA GLY A 370 5.18 -7.06 -20.64
C GLY A 370 3.73 -7.53 -20.54
N THR A 371 3.37 -8.22 -19.45
CA THR A 371 2.00 -8.68 -19.22
C THR A 371 1.09 -7.48 -18.91
N VAL A 372 -0.04 -7.38 -19.60
CA VAL A 372 -1.12 -6.45 -19.23
C VAL A 372 -2.32 -7.25 -18.78
N VAL A 373 -2.84 -6.90 -17.61
CA VAL A 373 -3.98 -7.57 -16.98
C VAL A 373 -5.16 -6.61 -16.93
N GLY A 374 -6.15 -6.89 -17.77
CA GLY A 374 -7.42 -6.18 -17.80
C GLY A 374 -8.41 -6.70 -16.77
N ARG A 375 -9.66 -6.89 -17.19
CA ARG A 375 -10.69 -7.50 -16.32
C ARG A 375 -10.27 -8.92 -15.91
N PRO A 376 -10.68 -9.40 -14.72
CA PRO A 376 -10.47 -10.78 -14.32
C PRO A 376 -11.05 -11.75 -15.37
N PRO A 377 -10.22 -12.62 -15.99
CA PRO A 377 -10.69 -13.50 -17.06
C PRO A 377 -11.64 -14.59 -16.53
N ASN A 378 -11.42 -15.03 -15.29
CA ASN A 378 -12.22 -16.04 -14.58
C ASN A 378 -12.50 -15.57 -13.14
N GLY A 379 -13.10 -14.39 -13.00
CA GLY A 379 -13.50 -13.89 -11.68
C GLY A 379 -14.51 -14.83 -10.99
N PRO A 380 -14.62 -14.82 -9.65
CA PRO A 380 -15.65 -15.58 -8.93
C PRO A 380 -17.07 -15.34 -9.46
N THR A 381 -17.31 -14.14 -10.02
CA THR A 381 -18.55 -13.77 -10.69
C THR A 381 -18.24 -13.02 -11.99
N ALA A 382 -19.23 -12.88 -12.88
CA ALA A 382 -19.11 -12.11 -14.12
C ALA A 382 -18.87 -10.60 -13.90
N THR A 383 -19.14 -10.08 -12.71
CA THR A 383 -18.93 -8.67 -12.36
C THR A 383 -17.68 -8.43 -11.53
N SER A 384 -16.93 -9.48 -11.19
CA SER A 384 -15.70 -9.37 -10.41
C SER A 384 -14.70 -8.44 -11.10
N GLU A 385 -14.09 -7.56 -10.31
CA GLU A 385 -13.03 -6.64 -10.74
C GLU A 385 -11.81 -6.85 -9.83
N TYR A 386 -10.67 -6.28 -10.21
CA TYR A 386 -9.53 -6.18 -9.31
C TYR A 386 -9.64 -4.94 -8.43
N GLU A 387 -9.49 -5.12 -7.13
CA GLU A 387 -9.44 -4.07 -6.12
C GLU A 387 -8.63 -4.57 -4.91
N HIS A 388 -8.45 -3.77 -3.86
CA HIS A 388 -7.52 -4.13 -2.77
C HIS A 388 -7.78 -5.49 -2.13
N SER A 389 -9.02 -5.96 -2.06
CA SER A 389 -9.37 -7.28 -1.52
C SER A 389 -9.00 -8.45 -2.43
N SER A 390 -8.59 -8.18 -3.67
CA SER A 390 -7.93 -9.14 -4.57
C SER A 390 -6.61 -9.67 -3.96
N ILE A 391 -5.94 -8.87 -3.12
CA ILE A 391 -4.71 -9.27 -2.41
C ILE A 391 -5.00 -10.39 -1.39
N PRO A 392 -5.85 -10.20 -0.35
CA PRO A 392 -6.16 -11.26 0.60
C PRO A 392 -6.83 -12.47 -0.07
N ALA A 393 -7.68 -12.25 -1.10
CA ALA A 393 -8.27 -13.34 -1.89
C ALA A 393 -7.20 -14.22 -2.55
N THR A 394 -6.22 -13.61 -3.20
CA THR A 394 -5.14 -14.35 -3.87
C THR A 394 -4.19 -14.99 -2.87
N ILE A 395 -3.85 -14.31 -1.76
CA ILE A 395 -3.01 -14.87 -0.68
C ILE A 395 -3.64 -16.15 -0.11
N LYS A 396 -4.97 -16.16 0.11
CA LYS A 396 -5.70 -17.35 0.54
C LYS A 396 -5.52 -18.52 -0.42
N LYS A 397 -5.64 -18.27 -1.73
CA LYS A 397 -5.47 -19.29 -2.76
C LYS A 397 -4.04 -19.82 -2.86
N ILE A 398 -3.04 -18.94 -3.02
CA ILE A 398 -1.65 -19.38 -3.25
C ILE A 398 -1.05 -20.15 -2.07
N PHE A 399 -1.49 -19.85 -0.84
CA PHE A 399 -1.03 -20.54 0.35
C PHE A 399 -1.97 -21.64 0.82
N ASN A 400 -3.08 -21.86 0.10
CA ASN A 400 -4.13 -22.82 0.41
C ASN A 400 -4.57 -22.71 1.88
N LEU A 401 -4.94 -21.50 2.29
CA LEU A 401 -5.29 -21.23 3.68
C LEU A 401 -6.62 -21.92 4.04
N ARG A 402 -6.71 -22.50 5.24
CA ARG A 402 -7.89 -23.27 5.69
C ARG A 402 -9.09 -22.42 6.08
N SER A 403 -8.86 -21.13 6.29
CA SER A 403 -9.91 -20.18 6.67
C SER A 403 -10.72 -19.72 5.47
N ASP A 404 -12.03 -19.59 5.67
CA ASP A 404 -12.94 -18.93 4.72
C ASP A 404 -12.47 -17.52 4.36
N PHE A 405 -12.96 -16.97 3.25
CA PHE A 405 -12.77 -15.56 2.89
C PHE A 405 -13.10 -14.62 4.06
N LEU A 406 -12.40 -13.49 4.13
CA LEU A 406 -12.54 -12.55 5.24
C LEU A 406 -13.93 -11.91 5.25
N THR A 407 -14.46 -11.61 4.06
CA THR A 407 -15.74 -10.96 3.84
C THR A 407 -16.34 -11.44 2.50
N LYS A 408 -17.52 -10.92 2.12
CA LYS A 408 -18.07 -11.14 0.78
C LYS A 408 -17.27 -10.43 -0.32
N ARG A 409 -16.44 -9.44 0.05
CA ARG A 409 -15.67 -8.65 -0.91
C ARG A 409 -14.49 -9.43 -1.44
N ASP A 410 -13.68 -10.10 -0.60
CA ASP A 410 -12.57 -10.94 -1.08
C ASP A 410 -13.05 -12.28 -1.68
N GLU A 411 -14.25 -12.75 -1.31
CA GLU A 411 -14.91 -13.85 -2.03
C GLU A 411 -15.30 -13.46 -3.46
N TRP A 412 -15.69 -12.20 -3.69
CA TRP A 412 -16.09 -11.67 -4.99
C TRP A 412 -14.93 -11.17 -5.84
N ALA A 413 -13.87 -10.65 -5.23
CA ALA A 413 -12.76 -9.98 -5.91
C ALA A 413 -12.05 -10.92 -6.92
N GLY A 414 -11.55 -10.34 -8.01
CA GLY A 414 -10.70 -11.07 -8.95
C GLY A 414 -9.42 -11.59 -8.28
N THR A 415 -8.99 -12.81 -8.59
CA THR A 415 -7.69 -13.32 -8.12
C THR A 415 -6.71 -13.45 -9.27
N PHE A 416 -5.43 -13.25 -8.97
CA PHE A 416 -4.40 -13.06 -9.99
C PHE A 416 -3.32 -14.14 -10.00
N GLU A 417 -3.56 -15.30 -9.36
CA GLU A 417 -2.63 -16.43 -9.37
C GLU A 417 -2.29 -16.93 -10.77
N HIS A 418 -3.22 -16.78 -11.70
CA HIS A 418 -3.08 -17.23 -13.09
C HIS A 418 -1.97 -16.51 -13.88
N ILE A 419 -1.41 -15.39 -13.42
CA ILE A 419 -0.35 -14.67 -14.16
C ILE A 419 1.05 -15.23 -13.87
N PHE A 420 1.22 -15.95 -12.76
CA PHE A 420 2.51 -16.54 -12.33
C PHE A 420 2.47 -18.07 -12.26
N THR A 421 1.46 -18.69 -12.89
CA THR A 421 1.37 -20.15 -13.08
C THR A 421 1.44 -20.55 -14.56
N GLN A 422 1.71 -19.60 -15.46
CA GLN A 422 1.74 -19.86 -16.91
C GLN A 422 3.10 -20.33 -17.43
N LEU A 423 4.16 -20.18 -16.63
CA LEU A 423 5.51 -20.55 -16.99
C LEU A 423 5.89 -21.83 -16.25
N ASP A 424 6.59 -22.74 -16.93
CA ASP A 424 7.11 -23.97 -16.32
C ASP A 424 8.40 -23.73 -15.52
N GLN A 425 9.08 -22.61 -15.77
CA GLN A 425 10.33 -22.20 -15.11
C GLN A 425 10.35 -20.67 -14.90
N PRO A 426 11.03 -20.17 -13.85
CA PRO A 426 11.20 -18.75 -13.65
C PRO A 426 12.07 -18.16 -14.77
N ARG A 427 11.72 -16.95 -15.20
CA ARG A 427 12.50 -16.16 -16.14
C ARG A 427 13.89 -15.86 -15.60
N THR A 428 14.88 -15.94 -16.48
CA THR A 428 16.28 -15.57 -16.20
C THR A 428 16.67 -14.21 -16.77
N ASP A 429 15.76 -13.54 -17.50
CA ASP A 429 15.98 -12.26 -18.17
C ASP A 429 15.46 -11.06 -17.37
N CYS A 430 15.02 -11.26 -16.12
CA CYS A 430 14.55 -10.16 -15.28
C CYS A 430 15.70 -9.17 -14.96
N PRO A 431 15.46 -7.84 -15.06
CA PRO A 431 16.49 -6.83 -14.79
C PRO A 431 17.21 -7.07 -13.47
N GLU A 432 18.53 -6.94 -13.44
CA GLU A 432 19.30 -7.11 -12.20
C GLU A 432 19.06 -5.96 -11.21
N THR A 433 18.85 -4.76 -11.74
CA THR A 433 18.46 -3.56 -11.00
C THR A 433 17.45 -2.74 -11.82
N LEU A 434 16.64 -1.91 -11.15
CA LEU A 434 15.85 -0.89 -11.86
C LEU A 434 16.71 0.31 -12.28
N PRO A 435 16.31 1.08 -13.30
CA PRO A 435 16.99 2.31 -13.69
C PRO A 435 17.15 3.29 -12.53
N GLU A 436 18.24 4.06 -12.56
CA GLU A 436 18.46 5.12 -11.59
C GLU A 436 17.40 6.21 -11.71
N VAL A 437 17.02 6.75 -10.55
CA VAL A 437 16.02 7.81 -10.42
C VAL A 437 16.76 9.06 -9.94
N PRO A 438 17.01 10.04 -10.83
CA PRO A 438 17.76 11.24 -10.46
C PRO A 438 17.20 11.90 -9.19
N PHE A 439 18.10 12.28 -8.28
CA PHE A 439 17.76 13.04 -7.09
C PHE A 439 18.11 14.51 -7.31
N GLU A 440 17.09 15.32 -7.55
CA GLU A 440 17.19 16.77 -7.45
C GLU A 440 16.00 17.26 -6.64
N ARG A 441 16.23 17.57 -5.36
CA ARG A 441 15.19 18.20 -4.55
C ARG A 441 14.93 19.60 -5.11
N ALA A 442 13.93 19.72 -5.97
CA ALA A 442 13.54 20.98 -6.58
C ALA A 442 12.81 21.90 -5.60
N THR A 443 12.10 21.32 -4.61
CA THR A 443 11.31 22.07 -3.63
C THR A 443 11.73 21.76 -2.18
N PRO A 444 11.84 22.77 -1.30
CA PRO A 444 12.12 22.57 0.12
C PRO A 444 11.08 21.69 0.81
N ALA A 445 11.47 21.04 1.91
CA ALA A 445 10.52 20.31 2.75
C ALA A 445 9.53 21.27 3.39
N LYS A 446 8.24 20.92 3.40
CA LYS A 446 7.23 21.65 4.19
C LYS A 446 7.23 21.17 5.65
N GLU A 447 8.42 20.97 6.25
CA GLU A 447 8.57 20.34 7.56
C GLU A 447 8.01 21.18 8.74
N HIS A 448 7.81 22.48 8.52
CA HIS A 448 7.15 23.41 9.45
C HIS A 448 5.69 23.70 9.09
N GLY A 449 5.17 23.05 8.05
CA GLY A 449 3.80 23.18 7.58
C GLY A 449 2.79 22.44 8.46
N ILE A 450 1.53 22.57 8.05
CA ILE A 450 0.41 21.81 8.62
C ILE A 450 0.46 20.36 8.15
N LEU A 451 -0.17 19.49 8.95
CA LEU A 451 -0.29 18.07 8.68
C LEU A 451 -1.41 17.80 7.68
N SER A 452 -1.20 16.83 6.79
CA SER A 452 -2.28 16.22 6.00
C SER A 452 -3.26 15.48 6.91
N ASP A 453 -4.46 15.18 6.41
CA ASP A 453 -5.46 14.44 7.18
C ASP A 453 -4.96 13.05 7.56
N PHE A 454 -4.25 12.36 6.66
CA PHE A 454 -3.65 11.08 6.98
C PHE A 454 -2.53 11.20 8.03
N GLN A 455 -1.66 12.20 7.94
CA GLN A 455 -0.65 12.44 8.99
C GLN A 455 -1.29 12.69 10.37
N ARG A 456 -2.47 13.33 10.45
CA ARG A 456 -3.21 13.49 11.70
C ARG A 456 -3.69 12.14 12.25
N GLU A 457 -4.21 11.26 11.39
CA GLU A 457 -4.59 9.90 11.78
C GLU A 457 -3.41 9.10 12.33
N LEU A 458 -2.23 9.23 11.73
CA LEU A 458 -1.00 8.60 12.22
C LEU A 458 -0.60 9.10 13.61
N ILE A 459 -0.79 10.39 13.90
CA ILE A 459 -0.56 10.96 15.23
C ILE A 459 -1.57 10.42 16.24
N GLU A 460 -2.84 10.29 15.87
CA GLU A 460 -3.85 9.73 16.76
C GLU A 460 -3.55 8.26 17.09
N LEU A 461 -3.12 7.47 16.10
CA LEU A 461 -2.62 6.11 16.33
C LEU A 461 -1.42 6.11 17.29
N ALA A 462 -0.43 6.94 17.03
CA ALA A 462 0.75 7.06 17.89
C ALA A 462 0.37 7.47 19.32
N SER A 463 -0.59 8.38 19.47
CA SER A 463 -1.12 8.84 20.75
C SER A 463 -1.79 7.72 21.53
N PHE A 464 -2.53 6.84 20.85
CA PHE A 464 -3.04 5.63 21.47
C PHE A 464 -1.91 4.68 21.91
N LEU A 465 -0.98 4.38 21.01
CA LEU A 465 0.09 3.41 21.26
C LEU A 465 1.04 3.87 22.38
N ASN A 466 1.20 5.18 22.57
CA ASN A 466 1.97 5.77 23.66
C ASN A 466 1.19 5.93 24.98
N GLY A 467 -0.14 5.73 24.96
CA GLY A 467 -1.03 5.94 26.11
C GLY A 467 -1.45 7.40 26.35
N ASP A 468 -1.06 8.32 25.47
CA ASP A 468 -1.33 9.76 25.58
C ASP A 468 -2.76 10.16 25.23
N TYR A 469 -3.52 9.27 24.61
CA TYR A 469 -4.95 9.47 24.33
C TYR A 469 -5.78 9.75 25.60
N MET A 470 -5.27 9.35 26.78
CA MET A 470 -5.87 9.58 28.09
C MET A 470 -5.54 10.95 28.70
N LEU A 471 -4.73 11.78 28.03
CA LEU A 471 -4.33 13.09 28.52
C LEU A 471 -5.46 14.14 28.41
N THR A 472 -5.29 15.24 29.14
CA THR A 472 -6.24 16.37 29.18
C THR A 472 -6.43 17.02 27.80
N SER A 473 -7.53 17.74 27.63
CA SER A 473 -7.88 18.46 26.39
C SER A 473 -6.75 19.37 25.88
N SER A 474 -5.96 19.98 26.76
CA SER A 474 -4.81 20.82 26.40
C SER A 474 -3.67 20.04 25.71
N ALA A 475 -3.40 18.80 26.13
CA ALA A 475 -2.40 17.96 25.48
C ALA A 475 -2.86 17.50 24.09
N GLN A 476 -4.16 17.20 23.95
CA GLN A 476 -4.79 16.88 22.67
C GLN A 476 -4.78 18.08 21.71
N GLU A 477 -5.02 19.29 22.21
CA GLU A 477 -4.89 20.53 21.42
C GLU A 477 -3.46 20.79 20.96
N THR A 478 -2.47 20.40 21.76
CA THR A 478 -1.04 20.52 21.37
C THR A 478 -0.71 19.55 20.23
N GLN A 479 -1.28 18.34 20.23
CA GLN A 479 -1.12 17.38 19.14
C GLN A 479 -1.70 17.90 17.82
N LYS A 480 -2.85 18.58 17.85
CA LYS A 480 -3.49 19.16 16.65
C LYS A 480 -2.68 20.26 15.98
N LYS A 481 -1.79 20.92 16.73
CA LYS A 481 -0.98 22.07 16.28
C LYS A 481 0.47 21.69 15.95
N MET A 482 0.80 20.39 15.94
CA MET A 482 2.14 19.94 15.56
C MET A 482 2.44 20.28 14.10
N THR A 483 3.65 20.76 13.87
CA THR A 483 4.26 20.78 12.52
C THR A 483 4.60 19.36 12.07
N VAL A 484 4.80 19.15 10.76
CA VAL A 484 5.25 17.87 10.17
C VAL A 484 6.48 17.31 10.90
N LYS A 485 7.48 18.15 11.20
CA LYS A 485 8.70 17.76 11.94
C LYS A 485 8.42 17.31 13.37
N GLN A 486 7.55 18.03 14.08
CA GLN A 486 7.19 17.68 15.46
C GLN A 486 6.39 16.38 15.50
N ALA A 487 5.50 16.18 14.53
CA ALA A 487 4.71 14.97 14.37
C ALA A 487 5.58 13.75 14.09
N ASP A 488 6.52 13.80 13.12
CA ASP A 488 7.46 12.71 12.85
C ASP A 488 8.23 12.32 14.12
N ALA A 489 8.78 13.31 14.83
CA ALA A 489 9.53 13.07 16.06
C ALA A 489 8.65 12.44 17.16
N TYR A 490 7.39 12.84 17.27
CA TYR A 490 6.42 12.25 18.19
C TYR A 490 6.12 10.80 17.84
N VAL A 491 5.73 10.55 16.60
CA VAL A 491 5.37 9.23 16.07
C VAL A 491 6.52 8.23 16.24
N ARG A 492 7.75 8.60 15.86
CA ARG A 492 8.92 7.72 16.00
C ARG A 492 9.17 7.31 17.46
N ARG A 493 9.04 8.25 18.40
CA ARG A 493 9.20 7.95 19.83
C ARG A 493 8.11 7.01 20.33
N ALA A 494 6.85 7.30 20.00
CA ALA A 494 5.70 6.48 20.39
C ALA A 494 5.84 5.03 19.90
N ILE A 495 6.15 4.83 18.61
CA ILE A 495 6.31 3.48 18.03
C ILE A 495 7.51 2.74 18.63
N LYS A 496 8.64 3.42 18.82
CA LYS A 496 9.80 2.81 19.49
C LYS A 496 9.45 2.34 20.90
N GLY A 497 8.77 3.18 21.69
CA GLY A 497 8.31 2.83 23.04
C GLY A 497 7.35 1.64 23.04
N PHE A 498 6.33 1.68 22.19
CA PHE A 498 5.34 0.62 22.04
C PHE A 498 5.98 -0.75 21.70
N LEU A 499 6.89 -0.79 20.72
CA LEU A 499 7.57 -2.03 20.33
C LEU A 499 8.52 -2.54 21.42
N GLN A 500 9.21 -1.65 22.14
CA GLN A 500 10.06 -2.03 23.28
C GLN A 500 9.22 -2.62 24.43
N ALA A 501 8.13 -1.96 24.80
CA ALA A 501 7.20 -2.44 25.82
C ALA A 501 6.60 -3.80 25.43
N SER A 502 6.20 -3.98 24.17
CA SER A 502 5.69 -5.25 23.65
C SER A 502 6.69 -6.39 23.79
N LYS A 503 7.96 -6.15 23.40
CA LYS A 503 9.06 -7.13 23.54
C LYS A 503 9.34 -7.45 25.01
N GLN A 504 9.30 -6.45 25.89
CA GLN A 504 9.49 -6.65 27.32
C GLN A 504 8.34 -7.45 27.94
N ALA A 505 7.09 -7.11 27.64
CA ALA A 505 5.91 -7.82 28.12
C ALA A 505 5.97 -9.31 27.74
N ARG A 506 6.36 -9.61 26.49
CA ARG A 506 6.56 -10.99 26.04
C ARG A 506 7.67 -11.70 26.82
N ARG A 507 8.82 -11.05 27.05
CA ARG A 507 9.93 -11.62 27.84
C ARG A 507 9.54 -11.92 29.29
N LEU A 508 8.62 -11.14 29.86
CA LEU A 508 8.10 -11.32 31.21
C LEU A 508 6.96 -12.35 31.29
N GLY A 509 6.64 -13.05 30.19
CA GLY A 509 5.60 -14.09 30.17
C GLY A 509 4.17 -13.55 30.14
N ALA A 510 3.97 -12.29 29.71
CA ALA A 510 2.61 -11.76 29.51
C ALA A 510 1.83 -12.62 28.50
N ASN A 511 0.51 -12.65 28.65
CA ASN A 511 -0.38 -13.33 27.69
C ASN A 511 -0.14 -12.78 26.27
N GLU A 512 0.35 -13.64 25.39
CA GLU A 512 0.71 -13.27 24.02
C GLU A 512 -0.48 -12.75 23.18
N SER A 513 -1.72 -13.09 23.56
CA SER A 513 -2.94 -12.62 22.90
C SER A 513 -3.49 -11.33 23.49
N ALA A 514 -2.91 -10.82 24.58
CA ALA A 514 -3.36 -9.56 25.18
C ALA A 514 -2.98 -8.37 24.29
N ILE A 515 -3.88 -7.38 24.22
CA ILE A 515 -3.60 -6.10 23.57
C ILE A 515 -2.59 -5.32 24.42
N VAL A 516 -1.54 -4.81 23.79
CA VAL A 516 -0.55 -3.97 24.46
C VAL A 516 -1.16 -2.59 24.72
N THR A 517 -1.25 -2.22 25.98
CA THR A 517 -1.72 -0.90 26.43
C THR A 517 -0.61 -0.20 27.20
N MET A 518 -0.24 1.01 26.77
CA MET A 518 0.73 1.84 27.50
C MET A 518 0.01 2.84 28.40
N ARG A 519 0.64 3.21 29.52
CA ARG A 519 0.20 4.33 30.37
C ARG A 519 1.00 5.56 29.97
N SER A 520 0.34 6.72 29.87
CA SER A 520 1.04 7.98 29.60
C SER A 520 2.09 8.25 30.69
N SER A 521 3.27 8.68 30.26
CA SER A 521 4.33 9.18 31.13
C SER A 521 4.02 10.65 31.46
N LEU A 522 3.54 10.93 32.67
CA LEU A 522 3.40 12.31 33.18
C LEU A 522 4.75 13.01 33.42
N THR A 523 5.87 12.30 33.26
CA THR A 523 7.22 12.75 33.66
C THR A 523 7.97 13.55 32.59
N SER A 524 7.42 13.79 31.40
CA SER A 524 8.11 14.57 30.35
C SER A 524 7.90 16.10 30.45
N LYS A 525 7.31 16.63 31.53
CA LYS A 525 7.12 18.09 31.74
C LYS A 525 8.24 18.78 32.53
N SER A 526 9.36 18.11 32.78
CA SER A 526 10.49 18.65 33.55
C SER A 526 11.71 18.93 32.67
N THR A 527 11.60 19.85 31.73
CA THR A 527 12.77 20.67 31.35
C THR A 527 12.37 22.10 31.57
N THR A 528 12.66 22.55 32.78
CA THR A 528 12.68 23.93 33.22
C THR A 528 13.39 24.79 32.17
N SER A 529 12.64 25.70 31.56
CA SER A 529 13.19 26.97 31.10
C SER A 529 13.88 27.63 32.28
N SER A 530 15.14 28.01 32.13
CA SER A 530 15.82 28.97 32.98
C SER A 530 16.59 29.92 32.07
N PRO A 531 16.72 31.19 32.50
CA PRO A 531 16.48 32.38 31.68
C PRO A 531 17.51 32.69 30.61
#